data_AF-A0A438IAN7-F1
#
_entry.id   AF-A0A438IAN7-F1
#
_cell.length_a   1.000
_cell.length_b   1.000
_cell.length_c   1.000
_cell.angle_alpha   90.00
_cell.angle_beta   90.00
_cell.angle_gamma   90.00
#
_symmetry.space_group_name_H-M   'P 1'
#
loop_
_entity.id
_entity.type
_entity.pdbx_description
1 polymer ?
#
loop_
_entity_poly.entity_id
_entity_poly.type
_entity_poly.pdbx_seq_one_letter_code
_entity_poly.pdbx_strand_id
1 'polypeptide(L)'
;MQVIRLRCGGFIFALRLNHTMSDALGLIQFLNTIGEMAQGLSVPSLLPIWQRELLKARNPPRIIRIHHEFEKVTNTKGTLMAMDENNLVHRSFFFGPEEIRALKNQLPANLSACSTFEVLMACVWRCRTIAFAVDPDEAGMLCKNPLEFAIRLVKKAKVEMSQDYIKSVADLMVIKGRPLFTQLGNYIVSDVTRAGFEEVDFGWGKPVYGGVARALPIINFRMWFRNSKGE
;
A
#
# COMPACT_ATOMS: atom_id res chain seq x y z
N MET A 1 -21.90 -3.08 -5.34
CA MET A 1 -21.54 -4.45 -4.94
C MET A 1 -22.09 -5.40 -5.99
N GLN A 2 -21.40 -6.48 -6.28
CA GLN A 2 -21.83 -7.51 -7.23
C GLN A 2 -21.46 -8.89 -6.70
N VAL A 3 -22.38 -9.84 -6.77
CA VAL A 3 -22.13 -11.25 -6.45
C VAL A 3 -22.18 -12.04 -7.75
N ILE A 4 -21.13 -12.82 -8.02
CA ILE A 4 -21.00 -13.62 -9.24
C ILE A 4 -20.93 -15.08 -8.81
N ARG A 5 -21.95 -15.87 -9.14
CA ARG A 5 -21.95 -17.31 -8.89
C ARG A 5 -21.20 -18.05 -10.00
N LEU A 6 -20.24 -18.88 -9.62
CA LEU A 6 -19.45 -19.71 -10.52
C LEU A 6 -20.17 -21.04 -10.79
N ARG A 7 -19.86 -21.67 -11.93
CA ARG A 7 -20.47 -22.95 -12.33
C ARG A 7 -20.18 -24.09 -11.33
N CYS A 8 -19.06 -24.02 -10.61
CA CYS A 8 -18.68 -25.00 -9.58
C CYS A 8 -19.38 -24.78 -8.22
N GLY A 9 -20.31 -23.82 -8.12
CA GLY A 9 -21.02 -23.51 -6.87
C GLY A 9 -20.33 -22.46 -6.01
N GLY A 10 -19.04 -22.17 -6.23
CA GLY A 10 -18.36 -21.03 -5.59
C GLY A 10 -18.91 -19.68 -6.04
N PHE A 11 -18.49 -18.59 -5.40
CA PHE A 11 -18.90 -17.24 -5.78
C PHE A 11 -17.76 -16.23 -5.63
N ILE A 12 -17.89 -15.10 -6.31
CA ILE A 12 -17.03 -13.92 -6.18
C ILE A 12 -17.89 -12.77 -5.67
N PHE A 13 -17.45 -12.13 -4.60
CA PHE A 13 -18.00 -10.86 -4.14
C PHE A 13 -17.11 -9.71 -4.60
N ALA A 14 -17.65 -8.82 -5.42
CA ALA A 14 -16.93 -7.67 -5.97
C ALA A 14 -17.53 -6.35 -5.48
N LEU A 15 -16.67 -5.43 -5.06
CA LEU A 15 -17.04 -4.08 -4.65
C LEU A 15 -16.19 -3.05 -5.39
N ARG A 16 -16.86 -1.99 -5.86
CA ARG A 16 -16.22 -0.73 -6.24
C ARG A 16 -16.50 0.28 -5.14
N LEU A 17 -15.45 0.92 -4.64
CA LEU A 17 -15.49 1.92 -3.59
C LEU A 17 -14.89 3.23 -4.10
N ASN A 18 -15.50 4.37 -3.75
CA ASN A 18 -14.83 5.66 -3.87
C ASN A 18 -13.82 5.79 -2.73
N HIS A 19 -12.53 5.72 -3.05
CA HIS A 19 -11.44 5.73 -2.07
C HIS A 19 -11.34 7.04 -1.26
N THR A 20 -12.06 8.11 -1.66
CA THR A 20 -12.18 9.34 -0.86
C THR A 20 -13.09 9.13 0.37
N MET A 21 -13.95 8.10 0.36
CA MET A 21 -14.88 7.84 1.46
C MET A 21 -14.25 7.05 2.61
N SER A 22 -13.33 6.13 2.30
CA SER A 22 -12.64 5.29 3.29
C SER A 22 -11.34 4.70 2.72
N ASP A 23 -10.46 4.28 3.62
CA ASP A 23 -9.31 3.43 3.30
C ASP A 23 -9.67 1.94 3.35
N ALA A 24 -8.66 1.06 3.26
CA ALA A 24 -8.86 -0.38 3.30
C ALA A 24 -9.43 -0.86 4.64
N LEU A 25 -9.06 -0.25 5.77
CA LEU A 25 -9.57 -0.64 7.08
C LEU A 25 -11.04 -0.26 7.25
N GLY A 26 -11.42 0.95 6.84
CA GLY A 26 -12.82 1.37 6.82
C GLY A 26 -13.67 0.52 5.87
N LEU A 27 -13.10 0.08 4.74
CA LEU A 27 -13.75 -0.89 3.85
C LEU A 27 -14.00 -2.23 4.57
N ILE A 28 -12.99 -2.79 5.23
CA ILE A 28 -13.15 -4.07 5.93
C ILE A 28 -14.15 -3.96 7.08
N GLN A 29 -14.15 -2.86 7.83
CA GLN A 29 -15.18 -2.61 8.84
C GLN A 29 -16.59 -2.68 8.22
N PHE A 30 -16.80 -2.01 7.09
CA PHE A 30 -18.07 -2.03 6.37
C PHE A 30 -18.45 -3.44 5.90
N LEU A 31 -17.52 -4.20 5.32
CA LEU A 31 -17.78 -5.56 4.86
C LEU A 31 -18.10 -6.51 6.01
N ASN A 32 -17.38 -6.42 7.13
CA ASN A 32 -17.68 -7.19 8.33
C ASN A 32 -19.08 -6.87 8.87
N THR A 33 -19.47 -5.60 8.91
CA THR A 33 -20.83 -5.21 9.29
C THR A 33 -21.90 -5.81 8.36
N ILE A 34 -21.68 -5.82 7.04
CA ILE A 34 -22.60 -6.49 6.10
C ILE A 34 -22.66 -7.99 6.42
N GLY A 35 -21.51 -8.61 6.67
CA GLY A 35 -21.41 -10.03 7.00
C GLY A 35 -22.17 -10.40 8.28
N GLU A 36 -22.04 -9.59 9.32
CA GLU A 36 -22.78 -9.73 10.58
C GLU A 36 -24.29 -9.60 10.36
N MET A 37 -24.72 -8.59 9.61
CA MET A 37 -26.14 -8.38 9.29
C MET A 37 -26.72 -9.51 8.45
N ALA A 38 -25.96 -10.03 7.47
CA ALA A 38 -26.36 -11.18 6.66
C ALA A 38 -26.54 -12.45 7.51
N GLN A 39 -25.81 -12.55 8.62
CA GLN A 39 -25.92 -13.64 9.59
C GLN A 39 -26.95 -13.39 10.70
N GLY A 40 -27.71 -12.29 10.61
CA GLY A 40 -28.85 -12.01 11.49
C GLY A 40 -28.55 -11.10 12.68
N LEU A 41 -27.35 -10.51 12.78
CA LEU A 41 -27.07 -9.51 13.81
C LEU A 41 -27.80 -8.20 13.47
N SER A 42 -28.51 -7.66 14.44
CA SER A 42 -29.24 -6.39 14.29
C SER A 42 -28.37 -5.15 14.52
N VAL A 43 -27.21 -5.32 15.17
CA VAL A 43 -26.27 -4.26 15.51
C VAL A 43 -24.85 -4.72 15.16
N PRO A 44 -24.02 -3.87 14.52
CA PRO A 44 -22.62 -4.20 14.24
C PRO A 44 -21.82 -4.41 15.53
N SER A 45 -20.92 -5.38 15.55
CA SER A 45 -20.03 -5.60 16.71
C SER A 45 -19.04 -4.45 16.91
N LEU A 46 -18.69 -3.76 15.82
CA LEU A 46 -17.84 -2.58 15.83
C LEU A 46 -18.56 -1.38 15.20
N LEU A 47 -19.02 -0.46 16.05
CA LEU A 47 -19.72 0.73 15.60
C LEU A 47 -18.79 1.68 14.83
N PRO A 48 -19.26 2.29 13.73
CA PRO A 48 -18.50 3.30 13.01
C PRO A 48 -18.34 4.57 13.86
N ILE A 49 -17.13 5.14 13.85
CA ILE A 49 -16.85 6.44 14.47
C ILE A 49 -16.94 7.51 13.38
N TRP A 50 -17.90 8.43 13.53
CA TRP A 50 -18.16 9.49 12.54
C TRP A 50 -17.38 10.79 12.77
N GLN A 51 -16.43 10.78 13.71
CA GLN A 51 -15.64 11.94 14.15
C GLN A 51 -14.53 12.35 13.16
N ARG A 52 -14.91 12.65 11.91
CA ARG A 52 -13.96 13.04 10.83
C ARG A 52 -13.23 14.34 11.14
N GLU A 53 -13.78 15.17 12.02
CA GLU A 53 -13.16 16.41 12.51
C GLU A 53 -11.83 16.19 13.22
N LEU A 54 -11.56 14.99 13.75
CA LEU A 54 -10.27 14.64 14.36
C LEU A 54 -9.10 14.70 13.36
N LEU A 55 -9.39 14.64 12.06
CA LEU A 55 -8.42 14.70 10.97
C LEU A 55 -8.35 16.09 10.30
N LYS A 56 -9.06 17.10 10.85
CA LYS A 56 -8.99 18.46 10.32
C LYS A 56 -7.61 19.08 10.54
N ALA A 57 -7.27 20.01 9.65
CA ALA A 57 -6.15 20.92 9.84
C ALA A 57 -6.27 21.69 11.16
N ARG A 58 -5.13 22.11 11.69
CA ARG A 58 -5.05 23.00 12.86
C ARG A 58 -5.64 24.37 12.53
N ASN A 59 -5.96 25.13 13.57
CA ASN A 59 -6.41 26.52 13.44
C ASN A 59 -5.50 27.46 14.28
N PRO A 60 -4.70 28.33 13.65
CA PRO A 60 -4.50 28.47 12.21
C PRO A 60 -3.69 27.30 11.61
N PRO A 61 -3.88 26.96 10.32
CA PRO A 61 -3.09 25.93 9.67
C PRO A 61 -1.64 26.39 9.51
N ARG A 62 -0.67 25.50 9.76
CA ARG A 62 0.76 25.79 9.67
C ARG A 62 1.52 24.60 9.09
N ILE A 63 2.17 24.77 7.95
CA ILE A 63 3.05 23.75 7.38
C ILE A 63 4.36 23.74 8.20
N ILE A 64 4.62 22.67 8.95
CA ILE A 64 5.79 22.56 9.86
C ILE A 64 6.80 21.51 9.41
N ARG A 65 6.48 20.74 8.36
CA ARG A 65 7.36 19.75 7.72
C ARG A 65 7.50 20.05 6.24
N ILE A 66 8.61 19.63 5.68
CA ILE A 66 8.79 19.57 4.22
C ILE A 66 8.11 18.30 3.72
N HIS A 67 7.28 18.44 2.69
CA HIS A 67 6.48 17.36 2.11
C HIS A 67 6.98 17.04 0.70
N HIS A 68 8.09 16.31 0.62
CA HIS A 68 8.74 15.91 -0.64
C HIS A 68 7.82 15.09 -1.55
N GLU A 69 6.84 14.39 -0.99
CA GLU A 69 5.82 13.63 -1.71
C GLU A 69 4.92 14.50 -2.62
N PHE A 70 4.88 15.82 -2.38
CA PHE A 70 4.12 16.79 -3.15
C PHE A 70 5.00 17.79 -3.93
N GLU A 71 6.33 17.63 -3.89
CA GLU A 71 7.23 18.50 -4.65
C GLU A 71 7.12 18.23 -6.14
N LYS A 72 6.82 19.26 -6.93
CA LYS A 72 6.75 19.15 -8.39
C LYS A 72 8.15 18.94 -8.94
N VAL A 73 8.43 17.75 -9.45
CA VAL A 73 9.65 17.47 -10.20
C VAL A 73 9.55 18.17 -11.55
N THR A 74 10.31 19.24 -11.73
CA THR A 74 10.39 19.99 -12.99
C THR A 74 11.45 19.33 -13.88
N ASN A 75 11.02 18.39 -14.71
CA ASN A 75 11.70 17.91 -15.91
C ASN A 75 13.20 17.60 -15.78
N THR A 76 13.55 16.41 -15.26
CA THR A 76 14.86 15.82 -15.53
C THR A 76 14.87 15.31 -16.96
N LYS A 77 15.55 16.06 -17.83
CA LYS A 77 16.06 15.67 -19.16
C LYS A 77 15.80 14.19 -19.51
N GLY A 78 14.74 13.90 -20.27
CA GLY A 78 14.61 12.72 -21.15
C GLY A 78 14.69 11.28 -20.62
N THR A 79 15.11 11.01 -19.37
CA THR A 79 15.57 9.66 -18.99
C THR A 79 14.56 8.84 -18.19
N LEU A 80 13.59 9.45 -17.51
CA LEU A 80 12.47 8.70 -16.93
C LEU A 80 11.44 8.45 -18.04
N MET A 81 11.56 7.30 -18.72
CA MET A 81 10.54 6.86 -19.68
C MET A 81 9.16 7.05 -19.05
N ALA A 82 8.36 7.96 -19.63
CA ALA A 82 6.96 8.07 -19.28
C ALA A 82 6.38 6.66 -19.36
N MET A 83 5.82 6.17 -18.26
CA MET A 83 5.21 4.85 -18.25
C MET A 83 4.11 4.84 -19.30
N ASP A 84 4.32 4.08 -20.39
CA ASP A 84 3.26 3.85 -21.37
C ASP A 84 2.19 3.00 -20.69
N GLU A 85 1.14 3.65 -20.21
CA GLU A 85 0.03 3.01 -19.51
C GLU A 85 -0.63 1.90 -20.34
N ASN A 86 -0.54 1.99 -21.68
CA ASN A 86 -1.11 0.98 -22.59
C ASN A 86 -0.26 -0.29 -22.67
N ASN A 87 1.00 -0.24 -22.22
CA ASN A 87 1.94 -1.36 -22.28
C ASN A 87 2.28 -1.91 -20.87
N LEU A 88 1.48 -1.59 -19.86
CA LEU A 88 1.66 -2.12 -18.51
C LEU A 88 0.96 -3.45 -18.32
N VAL A 89 1.71 -4.44 -17.83
CA VAL A 89 1.17 -5.77 -17.49
C VAL A 89 1.03 -5.89 -15.98
N HIS A 90 -0.17 -6.26 -15.52
CA HIS A 90 -0.40 -6.63 -14.12
C HIS A 90 0.15 -8.04 -13.86
N ARG A 91 1.05 -8.17 -12.88
CA ARG A 91 1.62 -9.45 -12.44
C ARG A 91 1.62 -9.56 -10.92
N SER A 92 1.49 -10.79 -10.44
CA SER A 92 1.61 -11.15 -9.03
C SER A 92 2.88 -11.96 -8.82
N PHE A 93 3.60 -11.65 -7.73
CA PHE A 93 4.77 -12.39 -7.28
C PHE A 93 4.49 -12.90 -5.87
N PHE A 94 4.80 -14.16 -5.61
CA PHE A 94 4.55 -14.81 -4.33
C PHE A 94 5.88 -14.89 -3.55
N PHE A 95 5.84 -14.51 -2.28
CA PHE A 95 6.98 -14.56 -1.37
C PHE A 95 6.56 -15.35 -0.14
N GLY A 96 6.97 -16.61 -0.07
CA GLY A 96 6.74 -17.47 1.08
C GLY A 96 7.81 -17.29 2.16
N PRO A 97 7.71 -18.07 3.25
CA PRO A 97 8.68 -18.03 4.34
C PRO A 97 10.13 -18.25 3.88
N GLU A 98 10.32 -19.13 2.90
CA GLU A 98 11.63 -19.49 2.36
C GLU A 98 12.27 -18.35 1.56
N GLU A 99 11.52 -17.71 0.66
CA GLU A 99 12.02 -16.55 -0.09
C GLU A 99 12.32 -15.37 0.85
N ILE A 100 11.45 -15.14 1.83
CA ILE A 100 11.66 -14.08 2.84
C ILE A 100 12.91 -14.38 3.67
N ARG A 101 13.11 -15.63 4.08
CA ARG A 101 14.29 -16.07 4.83
C ARG A 101 15.57 -15.91 4.00
N ALA A 102 15.54 -16.31 2.73
CA ALA A 102 16.66 -16.15 1.82
C ALA A 102 17.04 -14.67 1.63
N LEU A 103 16.06 -13.76 1.52
CA LEU A 103 16.31 -12.33 1.44
C LEU A 103 16.92 -11.77 2.74
N LYS A 104 16.41 -12.20 3.91
CA LYS A 104 16.93 -11.78 5.21
C LYS A 104 18.34 -12.28 5.48
N ASN A 105 18.69 -13.48 5.01
CA ASN A 105 20.02 -14.06 5.18
C ASN A 105 21.13 -13.33 4.42
N GLN A 106 20.79 -12.51 3.42
CA GLN A 106 21.74 -11.65 2.71
C GLN A 106 22.09 -10.37 3.49
N LEU A 107 21.42 -10.12 4.61
CA LEU A 107 21.59 -8.91 5.40
C LEU A 107 22.65 -9.08 6.49
N PRO A 108 23.42 -8.04 6.80
CA PRO A 108 24.35 -8.07 7.91
C PRO A 108 23.61 -8.19 9.26
N ALA A 109 24.31 -8.70 10.29
CA ALA A 109 23.71 -9.06 11.57
C ALA A 109 22.99 -7.90 12.29
N ASN A 110 23.47 -6.67 12.12
CA ASN A 110 22.85 -5.44 12.65
C ASN A 110 21.49 -5.11 12.02
N LEU A 111 21.11 -5.77 10.92
CA LEU A 111 19.82 -5.65 10.26
C LEU A 111 18.97 -6.93 10.34
N SER A 112 19.37 -7.91 11.16
CA SER A 112 18.60 -9.15 11.38
C SER A 112 17.16 -8.92 11.87
N ALA A 113 16.91 -7.83 12.60
CA ALA A 113 15.60 -7.44 13.11
C ALA A 113 14.67 -6.75 12.08
N CYS A 114 15.02 -6.73 10.77
CA CYS A 114 14.15 -6.12 9.77
C CYS A 114 12.81 -6.86 9.63
N SER A 115 11.73 -6.08 9.56
CA SER A 115 10.40 -6.61 9.23
C SER A 115 10.37 -7.14 7.80
N THR A 116 9.50 -8.11 7.54
CA THR A 116 9.26 -8.63 6.18
C THR A 116 8.86 -7.51 5.22
N PHE A 117 8.06 -6.55 5.68
CA PHE A 117 7.72 -5.36 4.91
C PHE A 117 8.98 -4.59 4.47
N GLU A 118 9.87 -4.23 5.39
CA GLU A 118 11.07 -3.45 5.05
C GLU A 118 11.96 -4.14 4.03
N VAL A 119 12.17 -5.44 4.18
CA VAL A 119 13.03 -6.23 3.28
C VAL A 119 12.41 -6.32 1.89
N LEU A 120 11.12 -6.66 1.80
CA LEU A 120 10.43 -6.78 0.51
C LEU A 120 10.32 -5.43 -0.20
N MET A 121 9.97 -4.36 0.52
CA MET A 121 9.85 -3.02 -0.07
C MET A 121 11.19 -2.54 -0.62
N ALA A 122 12.26 -2.69 0.15
CA ALA A 122 13.60 -2.34 -0.29
C ALA A 122 14.05 -3.16 -1.50
N CYS A 123 13.79 -4.47 -1.50
CA CYS A 123 14.15 -5.38 -2.58
C CYS A 123 13.41 -5.01 -3.87
N VAL A 124 12.08 -4.89 -3.83
CA VAL A 124 11.29 -4.58 -5.02
C VAL A 124 11.57 -3.16 -5.53
N TRP A 125 11.76 -2.18 -4.64
CA TRP A 125 12.14 -0.82 -5.02
C TRP A 125 13.48 -0.80 -5.77
N ARG A 126 14.48 -1.54 -5.27
CA ARG A 126 15.78 -1.68 -5.92
C ARG A 126 15.66 -2.39 -7.27
N CYS A 127 14.98 -3.54 -7.32
CA CYS A 127 14.76 -4.28 -8.57
C CYS A 127 14.04 -3.43 -9.63
N ARG A 128 13.02 -2.69 -9.24
CA ARG A 128 12.31 -1.76 -10.14
C ARG A 128 13.24 -0.69 -10.67
N THR A 129 14.03 -0.06 -9.81
CA THR A 129 14.94 1.01 -10.24
C THR A 129 16.00 0.51 -11.24
N ILE A 130 16.52 -0.70 -11.02
CA ILE A 130 17.42 -1.38 -11.97
C ILE A 130 16.69 -1.64 -13.31
N ALA A 131 15.47 -2.19 -13.25
CA ALA A 131 14.70 -2.55 -14.45
C ALA A 131 14.32 -1.34 -15.31
N PHE A 132 14.07 -0.18 -14.70
CA PHE A 132 13.74 1.06 -15.40
C PHE A 132 14.97 1.84 -15.89
N ALA A 133 16.19 1.36 -15.63
CA ALA A 133 17.45 2.01 -16.00
C ALA A 133 17.47 3.52 -15.66
N VAL A 134 16.93 3.88 -14.49
CA VAL A 134 16.84 5.28 -14.06
C VAL A 134 18.24 5.86 -13.94
N ASP A 135 18.40 7.10 -14.42
CA ASP A 135 19.67 7.81 -14.50
C ASP A 135 20.53 7.62 -13.21
N PRO A 136 21.82 7.24 -13.36
CA PRO A 136 22.71 6.90 -12.26
C PRO A 136 23.00 8.00 -11.23
N ASP A 137 22.53 9.24 -11.42
CA ASP A 137 22.86 10.37 -10.56
C ASP A 137 22.09 10.40 -9.22
N GLU A 138 20.74 10.25 -9.20
CA GLU A 138 19.96 10.22 -7.94
C GLU A 138 19.43 8.83 -7.59
N ALA A 139 18.70 8.19 -8.51
CA ALA A 139 18.18 6.83 -8.30
C ALA A 139 19.28 5.76 -8.41
N GLY A 140 20.39 6.08 -9.08
CA GLY A 140 21.56 5.21 -9.19
C GLY A 140 22.17 4.82 -7.85
N MET A 141 22.03 5.63 -6.79
CA MET A 141 22.46 5.23 -5.45
C MET A 141 21.76 3.95 -4.98
N LEU A 142 20.47 3.78 -5.29
CA LEU A 142 19.72 2.59 -4.91
C LEU A 142 20.26 1.33 -5.64
N CYS A 143 20.67 1.48 -6.89
CA CYS A 143 21.23 0.39 -7.70
C CYS A 143 22.67 0.05 -7.32
N LYS A 144 23.51 1.08 -7.12
CA LYS A 144 24.95 0.97 -6.84
C LYS A 144 25.24 0.49 -5.42
N ASN A 145 24.33 0.71 -4.47
CA ASN A 145 24.51 0.28 -3.09
C ASN A 145 23.86 -1.09 -2.79
N PRO A 146 24.31 -1.78 -1.72
CA PRO A 146 23.70 -3.02 -1.25
C PRO A 146 22.23 -2.84 -0.83
N LEU A 147 21.48 -3.95 -0.75
CA LEU A 147 20.07 -3.96 -0.30
C LEU A 147 19.88 -3.29 1.08
N GLU A 148 20.87 -3.40 1.95
CA GLU A 148 20.90 -2.70 3.25
C GLU A 148 20.64 -1.18 3.12
N PHE A 149 21.21 -0.53 2.11
CA PHE A 149 21.02 0.92 1.91
C PHE A 149 19.54 1.25 1.70
N ALA A 150 18.88 0.50 0.80
CA ALA A 150 17.45 0.64 0.54
C ALA A 150 16.61 0.36 1.80
N ILE A 151 16.96 -0.65 2.60
CA ILE A 151 16.29 -0.96 3.87
C ILE A 151 16.40 0.19 4.86
N ARG A 152 17.59 0.79 5.01
CA ARG A 152 17.80 1.94 5.90
C ARG A 152 16.95 3.13 5.49
N LEU A 153 16.79 3.38 4.18
CA LEU A 153 15.89 4.43 3.67
C LEU A 153 14.43 4.15 4.00
N VAL A 154 13.95 2.92 3.79
CA VAL A 154 12.56 2.54 4.15
C VAL A 154 12.32 2.71 5.65
N LYS A 155 13.27 2.28 6.49
CA LYS A 155 13.18 2.46 7.95
C LYS A 155 13.13 3.93 8.34
N LYS A 156 14.01 4.75 7.74
CA LYS A 156 14.04 6.20 7.98
C LYS A 156 12.68 6.84 7.62
N ALA A 157 12.15 6.55 6.45
CA ALA A 157 10.85 7.06 6.00
C ALA A 157 9.71 6.67 6.97
N LYS A 158 9.70 5.42 7.47
CA LYS A 158 8.72 4.97 8.47
C LYS A 158 8.81 5.75 9.79
N VAL A 159 10.03 6.01 10.26
CA VAL A 159 10.26 6.74 11.53
C VAL A 159 9.87 8.22 11.41
N GLU A 160 10.03 8.81 10.22
CA GLU A 160 9.66 10.21 9.96
C GLU A 160 8.14 10.46 9.96
N MET A 161 7.33 9.42 9.77
CA MET A 161 5.86 9.50 9.78
C MET A 161 5.32 9.65 11.21
N SER A 162 5.39 10.87 11.74
CA SER A 162 4.84 11.23 13.05
C SER A 162 3.43 11.81 12.96
N GLN A 163 2.75 11.95 14.11
CA GLN A 163 1.49 12.69 14.20
C GLN A 163 1.63 14.13 13.69
N ASP A 164 2.75 14.78 13.98
CA ASP A 164 3.03 16.13 13.50
C ASP A 164 3.21 16.19 11.98
N TYR A 165 3.80 15.13 11.40
CA TYR A 165 3.87 14.99 9.94
C TYR A 165 2.47 14.92 9.34
N ILE A 166 1.60 14.06 9.87
CA ILE A 166 0.21 13.90 9.42
C ILE A 166 -0.57 15.21 9.54
N LYS A 167 -0.45 15.90 10.69
CA LYS A 167 -1.10 17.22 10.89
C LYS A 167 -0.55 18.27 9.92
N SER A 168 0.75 18.26 9.64
CA SER A 168 1.38 19.16 8.65
C SER A 168 0.85 18.91 7.24
N VAL A 169 0.59 17.64 6.86
CA VAL A 169 -0.07 17.31 5.58
C VAL A 169 -1.47 17.92 5.52
N ALA A 170 -2.28 17.75 6.58
CA ALA A 170 -3.64 18.32 6.62
C ALA A 170 -3.62 19.85 6.48
N ASP A 171 -2.70 20.53 7.17
CA ASP A 171 -2.52 21.98 7.05
C ASP A 171 -2.08 22.38 5.65
N LEU A 172 -1.14 21.64 5.05
CA LEU A 172 -0.71 21.85 3.67
C LEU A 172 -1.89 21.75 2.71
N MET A 173 -2.76 20.76 2.90
CA MET A 173 -3.93 20.56 2.05
C MET A 173 -4.94 21.71 2.13
N VAL A 174 -5.09 22.33 3.29
CA VAL A 174 -5.94 23.52 3.46
C VAL A 174 -5.29 24.76 2.83
N ILE A 175 -3.97 24.94 3.01
CA ILE A 175 -3.25 26.13 2.54
C ILE A 175 -3.02 26.11 1.02
N LYS A 176 -2.65 24.94 0.47
CA LYS A 176 -2.22 24.79 -0.93
C LYS A 176 -3.22 24.03 -1.81
N GLY A 177 -4.37 23.62 -1.25
CA GLY A 177 -5.28 22.67 -1.90
C GLY A 177 -4.73 21.24 -1.84
N ARG A 178 -5.34 20.30 -2.56
CA ARG A 178 -4.91 18.88 -2.59
C ARG A 178 -3.91 18.64 -3.75
N PRO A 179 -2.59 18.74 -3.53
CA PRO A 179 -1.62 18.43 -4.58
C PRO A 179 -1.71 16.97 -4.99
N LEU A 180 -1.38 16.70 -6.25
CA LEU A 180 -1.15 15.34 -6.71
C LEU A 180 0.22 14.88 -6.22
N PHE A 181 0.35 13.58 -5.94
CA PHE A 181 1.65 12.97 -5.72
C PHE A 181 2.49 13.07 -6.98
N THR A 182 3.79 13.26 -6.82
CA THR A 182 4.73 13.06 -7.92
C THR A 182 4.65 11.61 -8.38
N GLN A 183 4.36 11.39 -9.65
CA GLN A 183 4.18 10.04 -10.21
C GLN A 183 5.42 9.54 -10.94
N LEU A 184 6.13 10.44 -11.62
CA LEU A 184 7.32 10.10 -12.40
C LEU A 184 8.47 9.65 -11.47
N GLY A 185 9.10 8.52 -11.78
CA GLY A 185 10.22 7.95 -11.00
C GLY A 185 9.82 7.29 -9.68
N ASN A 186 8.68 7.67 -9.09
CA ASN A 186 8.24 7.18 -7.79
C ASN A 186 7.78 5.72 -7.82
N TYR A 187 7.96 5.05 -6.68
CA TYR A 187 7.52 3.68 -6.42
C TYR A 187 6.55 3.71 -5.24
N ILE A 188 5.26 3.50 -5.52
CA ILE A 188 4.20 3.52 -4.49
C ILE A 188 3.82 2.09 -4.15
N VAL A 189 3.71 1.82 -2.84
CA VAL A 189 3.21 0.55 -2.33
C VAL A 189 2.13 0.77 -1.29
N SER A 190 1.04 0.01 -1.43
CA SER A 190 0.00 -0.12 -0.42
C SER A 190 0.11 -1.51 0.20
N ASP A 191 0.35 -1.58 1.51
CA ASP A 191 0.33 -2.83 2.26
C ASP A 191 -1.06 -3.03 2.88
N VAL A 192 -1.76 -4.03 2.39
CA VAL A 192 -3.09 -4.43 2.87
C VAL A 192 -3.08 -5.84 3.46
N THR A 193 -1.90 -6.39 3.77
CA THR A 193 -1.75 -7.73 4.38
C THR A 193 -2.41 -7.86 5.74
N ARG A 194 -2.68 -6.74 6.40
CA ARG A 194 -3.33 -6.67 7.71
C ARG A 194 -4.70 -6.01 7.67
N ALA A 195 -5.27 -5.84 6.49
CA ALA A 195 -6.59 -5.23 6.36
C ALA A 195 -7.69 -6.17 6.88
N GLY A 196 -7.52 -7.50 6.75
CA GLY A 196 -8.52 -8.50 7.18
C GLY A 196 -9.46 -8.94 6.06
N PHE A 197 -9.02 -8.92 4.80
CA PHE A 197 -9.82 -9.41 3.67
C PHE A 197 -10.16 -10.90 3.79
N GLU A 198 -9.29 -11.66 4.43
CA GLU A 198 -9.38 -13.10 4.68
C GLU A 198 -10.37 -13.48 5.79
N GLU A 199 -10.85 -12.50 6.55
CA GLU A 199 -11.73 -12.71 7.71
C GLU A 199 -13.19 -12.34 7.44
N VAL A 200 -13.50 -11.74 6.29
CA VAL A 200 -14.85 -11.30 5.94
C VAL A 200 -15.76 -12.51 5.68
N ASP A 201 -16.73 -12.76 6.55
CA ASP A 201 -17.70 -13.85 6.40
C ASP A 201 -19.13 -13.31 6.26
N PHE A 202 -19.81 -13.70 5.18
CA PHE A 202 -21.20 -13.35 4.90
C PHE A 202 -22.21 -14.43 5.34
N GLY A 203 -21.75 -15.46 6.05
CA GLY A 203 -22.54 -16.64 6.45
C GLY A 203 -22.27 -17.89 5.59
N TRP A 204 -21.31 -17.82 4.66
CA TRP A 204 -20.91 -18.95 3.80
C TRP A 204 -19.47 -19.41 4.07
N GLY A 205 -18.85 -18.92 5.14
CA GLY A 205 -17.47 -19.18 5.50
C GLY A 205 -16.52 -18.11 4.96
N LYS A 206 -15.28 -18.17 5.46
CA LYS A 206 -14.20 -17.26 5.10
C LYS A 206 -13.77 -17.41 3.63
N PRO A 207 -13.34 -16.32 2.98
CA PRO A 207 -12.92 -16.36 1.59
C PRO A 207 -11.61 -17.12 1.42
N VAL A 208 -11.50 -17.87 0.32
CA VAL A 208 -10.24 -18.52 -0.10
C VAL A 208 -9.20 -17.46 -0.49
N TYR A 209 -9.64 -16.30 -0.97
CA TYR A 209 -8.79 -15.17 -1.34
C TYR A 209 -9.58 -13.86 -1.25
N GLY A 210 -8.92 -12.78 -0.85
CA GLY A 210 -9.51 -11.44 -0.84
C GLY A 210 -8.49 -10.33 -1.07
N GLY A 211 -8.93 -9.29 -1.79
CA GLY A 211 -8.26 -8.00 -1.87
C GLY A 211 -8.42 -7.31 -3.22
N VAL A 212 -7.36 -6.64 -3.71
CA VAL A 212 -7.49 -5.66 -4.80
C VAL A 212 -7.59 -6.35 -6.17
N ALA A 213 -8.67 -6.06 -6.90
CA ALA A 213 -8.94 -6.68 -8.20
C ALA A 213 -7.94 -6.28 -9.31
N ARG A 214 -7.37 -5.07 -9.24
CA ARG A 214 -6.40 -4.57 -10.24
C ARG A 214 -5.44 -3.57 -9.60
N ALA A 215 -4.14 -3.76 -9.83
CA ALA A 215 -3.14 -2.75 -9.51
C ALA A 215 -3.31 -1.50 -10.39
N LEU A 216 -3.18 -0.31 -9.81
CA LEU A 216 -3.08 0.93 -10.60
C LEU A 216 -1.65 1.03 -11.17
N PRO A 217 -1.44 1.63 -12.35
CA PRO A 217 -0.15 1.71 -13.05
C PRO A 217 1.10 1.96 -12.18
N ILE A 218 0.97 2.71 -11.09
CA ILE A 218 2.08 3.15 -10.23
C ILE A 218 2.03 2.52 -8.82
N ILE A 219 0.91 1.89 -8.44
CA ILE A 219 0.68 1.38 -7.09
C ILE A 219 0.81 -0.14 -7.07
N ASN A 220 1.77 -0.62 -6.30
CA ASN A 220 1.95 -2.03 -6.01
C ASN A 220 1.16 -2.36 -4.74
N PHE A 221 0.56 -3.54 -4.70
CA PHE A 221 -0.17 -4.00 -3.52
C PHE A 221 0.57 -5.16 -2.88
N ARG A 222 0.94 -5.01 -1.60
CA ARG A 222 1.38 -6.14 -0.78
C ARG A 222 0.14 -6.73 -0.13
N MET A 223 -0.18 -7.95 -0.50
CA MET A 223 -1.40 -8.64 -0.10
C MET A 223 -1.08 -9.95 0.59
N TRP A 224 -1.94 -10.33 1.52
CA TRP A 224 -1.87 -11.63 2.15
C TRP A 224 -2.43 -12.68 1.18
N PHE A 225 -1.81 -13.85 1.16
CA PHE A 225 -2.22 -14.98 0.33
C PHE A 225 -1.89 -16.25 1.08
N ARG A 226 -2.79 -17.25 1.00
CA ARG A 226 -2.54 -18.60 1.48
C ARG A 226 -2.49 -19.56 0.30
N ASN A 227 -1.40 -20.30 0.18
CA ASN A 227 -1.27 -21.29 -0.88
C ASN A 227 -2.03 -22.60 -0.55
N SER A 228 -2.03 -23.57 -1.47
CA SER A 228 -2.68 -24.87 -1.28
C SER A 228 -2.08 -25.72 -0.15
N LYS A 229 -0.87 -25.39 0.32
CA LYS A 229 -0.21 -26.03 1.47
C LYS A 229 -0.54 -25.34 2.79
N GLY A 230 -1.30 -24.25 2.76
CA GLY A 230 -1.66 -23.48 3.95
C GLY A 230 -0.60 -22.45 4.38
N GLU A 231 0.45 -22.24 3.59
CA GLU A 231 1.52 -21.26 3.83
C GLU A 231 1.10 -19.85 3.39
#